data_AF-U7L6I2-F1
#
_entry.id   AF-U7L6I2-F1
#
_cell.length_a   1.000
_cell.length_b   1.000
_cell.length_c   1.000
_cell.angle_alpha   90.00
_cell.angle_beta   90.00
_cell.angle_gamma   90.00
#
_symmetry.space_group_name_H-M   'P 1'
#
loop_
_entity.id
_entity.type
_entity.pdbx_description
1 polymer ?
#
loop_
_entity_poly.entity_id
_entity_poly.type
_entity_poly.pdbx_seq_one_letter_code
_entity_poly.pdbx_strand_id
1 'polypeptide(L)'
;MIPTKFGESLRRVIALAEESSVDAIVCLGQAGGRKHITPERVAINVMDAEIPDNAGYQPVDVPVVEGGPAAYFSTLPVKEMVAAMDDCPARVSNTAGTFVCNQLLYGLLHHFAGTEVRAGFVHVPYIEEQNKADKPMMALAEVVEGIKRALWAVQAS
;
A
#
# COMPACT_ATOMS: atom_id res chain seq x y z
N MET A 1 -9.36 1.92 9.81
CA MET A 1 -9.56 0.68 9.03
C MET A 1 -10.42 0.98 7.82
N ILE A 2 -10.07 0.43 6.65
CA ILE A 2 -10.81 0.61 5.39
C ILE A 2 -11.26 -0.75 4.86
N PRO A 3 -12.36 -0.83 4.08
CA PRO A 3 -12.84 -2.10 3.54
C PRO A 3 -11.92 -2.59 2.42
N THR A 4 -11.71 -3.90 2.31
CA THR A 4 -11.08 -4.53 1.14
C THR A 4 -12.10 -4.63 0.00
N LYS A 5 -12.46 -3.48 -0.56
CA LYS A 5 -13.43 -3.32 -1.64
C LYS A 5 -12.92 -2.30 -2.64
N PHE A 6 -13.00 -2.64 -3.93
CA PHE A 6 -12.61 -1.73 -5.00
C PHE A 6 -13.44 -0.45 -4.96
N GLY A 7 -12.78 0.69 -5.13
CA GLY A 7 -13.39 2.03 -5.16
C GLY A 7 -13.84 2.56 -3.78
N GLU A 8 -14.47 1.74 -2.93
CA GLU A 8 -14.92 2.18 -1.60
C GLU A 8 -13.75 2.45 -0.65
N SER A 9 -12.71 1.61 -0.69
CA SER A 9 -11.47 1.85 0.04
C SER A 9 -10.89 3.24 -0.25
N LEU A 10 -10.75 3.57 -1.54
CA LEU A 10 -10.26 4.85 -2.02
C LEU A 10 -11.10 6.03 -1.54
N ARG A 11 -12.43 5.97 -1.74
CA ARG A 11 -13.34 7.06 -1.33
C ARG A 11 -13.23 7.37 0.16
N ARG A 12 -13.09 6.35 1.01
CA ARG A 12 -12.95 6.54 2.46
C ARG A 12 -11.62 7.19 2.84
N VAL A 13 -10.52 6.80 2.18
CA VAL A 13 -9.21 7.41 2.47
C VAL A 13 -9.15 8.86 2.00
N ILE A 14 -9.69 9.16 0.80
CA ILE A 14 -9.76 10.54 0.31
C ILE A 14 -10.54 11.42 1.27
N ALA A 15 -11.76 11.02 1.65
CA ALA A 15 -12.59 11.80 2.57
C ALA A 15 -11.87 12.08 3.90
N LEU A 16 -11.23 11.05 4.48
CA LEU A 16 -10.48 11.21 5.73
C LEU A 16 -9.27 12.14 5.58
N ALA A 17 -8.55 12.05 4.46
CA ALA A 17 -7.37 12.88 4.20
C ALA A 17 -7.76 14.35 4.00
N GLU A 18 -8.84 14.62 3.29
CA GLU A 18 -9.38 15.96 3.08
C GLU A 18 -9.92 16.58 4.38
N GLU A 19 -10.60 15.78 5.22
CA GLU A 19 -11.09 16.22 6.54
C GLU A 19 -9.96 16.53 7.53
N SER A 20 -8.83 15.82 7.43
CA SER A 20 -7.75 15.86 8.43
C SER A 20 -6.56 16.74 8.02
N SER A 21 -6.53 17.28 6.80
CA SER A 21 -5.44 18.13 6.29
C SER A 21 -4.05 17.50 6.49
N VAL A 22 -3.85 16.30 5.97
CA VAL A 22 -2.60 15.53 6.15
C VAL A 22 -1.51 15.91 5.15
N ASP A 23 -0.25 15.88 5.58
CA ASP A 23 0.91 16.05 4.69
C ASP A 23 1.28 14.76 3.92
N ALA A 24 0.92 13.60 4.48
CA ALA A 24 1.22 12.31 3.90
C ALA A 24 0.18 11.24 4.25
N ILE A 25 -0.05 10.33 3.30
CA ILE A 25 -0.92 9.17 3.42
C ILE A 25 -0.07 7.91 3.25
N VAL A 26 -0.01 7.09 4.29
CA VAL A 26 0.68 5.80 4.25
C VAL A 26 -0.33 4.69 4.46
N CYS A 27 -0.66 3.96 3.39
CA CYS A 27 -1.55 2.81 3.48
C CYS A 27 -0.76 1.54 3.77
N LEU A 28 -1.35 0.63 4.56
CA LEU A 28 -0.78 -0.68 4.86
C LEU A 28 -1.69 -1.77 4.32
N GLY A 29 -1.10 -2.83 3.78
CA GLY A 29 -1.83 -4.01 3.31
C GLY A 29 -1.04 -5.29 3.52
N GLN A 30 -1.73 -6.42 3.53
CA GLN A 30 -1.10 -7.72 3.72
C GLN A 30 -0.74 -8.37 2.38
N ALA A 31 0.51 -8.80 2.23
CA ALA A 31 0.99 -9.57 1.09
C ALA A 31 1.44 -10.97 1.55
N GLY A 32 0.47 -11.86 1.69
CA GLY A 32 0.67 -13.22 2.13
C GLY A 32 1.62 -14.02 1.23
N GLY A 33 2.84 -14.27 1.70
CA GLY A 33 3.89 -14.95 0.93
C GLY A 33 5.18 -14.14 0.81
N ARG A 34 5.16 -12.84 1.12
CA ARG A 34 6.39 -12.04 1.23
C ARG A 34 7.12 -12.34 2.54
N LYS A 35 8.44 -12.24 2.52
CA LYS A 35 9.34 -12.38 3.69
C LYS A 35 9.74 -11.03 4.32
N HIS A 36 9.32 -9.93 3.71
CA HIS A 36 9.82 -8.59 4.03
C HIS A 36 8.65 -7.62 4.15
N ILE A 37 8.83 -6.58 4.96
CA ILE A 37 8.06 -5.34 4.87
C ILE A 37 8.49 -4.62 3.60
N THR A 38 7.53 -4.20 2.77
CA THR A 38 7.83 -3.70 1.44
C THR A 38 7.09 -2.41 1.12
N PRO A 39 7.77 -1.24 1.22
CA PRO A 39 7.30 -0.01 0.60
C PRO A 39 7.20 -0.19 -0.92
N GLU A 40 6.05 0.17 -1.48
CA GLU A 40 5.74 0.03 -2.90
C GLU A 40 6.24 1.24 -3.68
N ARG A 41 7.05 0.99 -4.72
CA ARG A 41 7.58 2.04 -5.58
C ARG A 41 6.54 2.60 -6.55
N VAL A 42 5.62 1.78 -7.02
CA VAL A 42 4.78 2.10 -8.17
C VAL A 42 3.41 1.43 -8.03
N ALA A 43 2.37 2.14 -8.46
CA ALA A 43 1.06 1.58 -8.73
C ALA A 43 0.70 1.74 -10.20
N ILE A 44 -0.02 0.75 -10.73
CA ILE A 44 -0.36 0.63 -12.15
C ILE A 44 -1.86 0.79 -12.36
N ASN A 45 -2.26 1.33 -13.52
CA ASN A 45 -3.64 1.64 -13.85
C ASN A 45 -4.43 0.41 -14.32
N VAL A 46 -4.43 -0.67 -13.53
CA VAL A 46 -5.19 -1.87 -13.84
C VAL A 46 -5.72 -2.53 -12.55
N MET A 47 -6.97 -2.94 -12.62
CA MET A 47 -7.63 -3.83 -11.70
C MET A 47 -7.83 -5.17 -12.41
N ASP A 48 -7.13 -6.18 -11.92
CA ASP A 48 -7.22 -7.55 -12.41
C ASP A 48 -7.15 -8.50 -11.21
N ALA A 49 -8.28 -9.10 -10.87
CA ALA A 49 -8.50 -9.74 -9.59
C ALA A 49 -8.63 -11.27 -9.73
N GLU A 50 -7.66 -12.01 -9.20
CA GLU A 50 -7.70 -13.49 -9.17
C GLU A 50 -8.84 -14.02 -8.28
N ILE A 51 -9.21 -13.26 -7.24
CA ILE A 51 -10.31 -13.56 -6.32
C ILE A 51 -11.25 -12.35 -6.21
N PRO A 52 -12.54 -12.53 -5.88
CA PRO A 52 -13.43 -11.40 -5.63
C PRO A 52 -12.99 -10.60 -4.39
N ASP A 53 -13.30 -9.30 -4.40
CA ASP A 53 -13.23 -8.47 -3.20
C ASP A 53 -14.32 -8.84 -2.19
N ASN A 54 -14.31 -8.17 -1.02
CA ASN A 54 -15.27 -8.48 0.04
C ASN A 54 -16.74 -8.14 -0.32
N ALA A 55 -17.00 -7.50 -1.46
CA ALA A 55 -18.33 -7.24 -1.99
C ALA A 55 -18.69 -8.15 -3.19
N GLY A 56 -17.82 -9.11 -3.54
CA GLY A 56 -18.04 -10.02 -4.66
C GLY A 56 -17.61 -9.47 -6.02
N TYR A 57 -17.00 -8.28 -6.09
CA TYR A 57 -16.55 -7.71 -7.35
C TYR A 57 -15.18 -8.27 -7.75
N GLN A 58 -15.08 -8.76 -8.98
CA GLN A 58 -13.87 -9.39 -9.52
C GLN A 58 -13.57 -8.83 -10.93
N PRO A 59 -12.94 -7.64 -11.02
CA PRO A 59 -12.59 -7.03 -12.30
C PRO A 59 -11.51 -7.84 -13.05
N VAL A 60 -11.56 -7.78 -14.37
CA VAL A 60 -10.55 -8.35 -15.29
C VAL A 60 -10.16 -7.26 -16.29
N ASP A 61 -8.89 -6.88 -16.29
CA ASP A 61 -8.32 -5.85 -17.17
C ASP A 61 -9.09 -4.51 -17.20
N VAL A 62 -9.63 -4.07 -16.06
CA VAL A 62 -10.35 -2.80 -15.94
C VAL A 62 -9.40 -1.70 -15.47
N PRO A 63 -9.34 -0.52 -16.11
CA PRO A 63 -8.51 0.57 -15.60
C PRO A 63 -8.99 1.06 -14.24
N VAL A 64 -8.05 1.44 -13.36
CA VAL A 64 -8.40 2.08 -12.08
C VAL A 64 -9.04 3.45 -12.32
N VAL A 65 -8.47 4.24 -13.23
CA VAL A 65 -9.03 5.50 -13.73
C VAL A 65 -8.99 5.50 -15.26
N GLU A 66 -10.16 5.55 -15.87
CA GLU A 66 -10.31 5.66 -17.33
C GLU A 66 -9.55 6.89 -17.87
N GLY A 67 -8.71 6.70 -18.90
CA GLY A 67 -7.89 7.77 -19.47
C GLY A 67 -6.73 8.27 -18.59
N GLY A 68 -6.53 7.71 -17.39
CA GLY A 68 -5.38 8.01 -16.53
C GLY A 68 -4.05 7.46 -17.09
N PRO A 69 -2.89 7.96 -16.62
CA PRO A 69 -1.60 7.45 -17.08
C PRO A 69 -1.40 5.98 -16.70
N ALA A 70 -0.46 5.29 -17.36
CA ALA A 70 -0.27 3.86 -17.14
C ALA A 70 0.13 3.51 -15.69
N ALA A 71 0.85 4.40 -15.01
CA ALA A 71 1.34 4.19 -13.66
C ALA A 71 1.66 5.51 -12.95
N TYR A 72 1.74 5.45 -11.62
CA TYR A 72 2.30 6.49 -10.78
C TYR A 72 3.38 5.90 -9.87
N PHE A 73 4.49 6.62 -9.71
CA PHE A 73 5.45 6.33 -8.66
C PHE A 73 4.91 6.83 -7.31
N SER A 74 5.21 6.11 -6.23
CA SER A 74 4.95 6.60 -4.88
C SER A 74 5.74 7.89 -4.65
N THR A 75 5.11 8.84 -3.97
CA THR A 75 5.74 10.09 -3.54
C THR A 75 6.34 10.00 -2.14
N LEU A 76 6.33 8.82 -1.52
CA LEU A 76 7.05 8.56 -0.27
C LEU A 76 8.53 8.28 -0.52
N PRO A 77 9.41 8.56 0.47
CA PRO A 77 10.84 8.28 0.39
C PRO A 77 11.12 6.79 0.61
N VAL A 78 10.71 5.94 -0.34
CA VAL A 78 10.68 4.46 -0.16
C VAL A 78 12.05 3.84 0.11
N LYS A 79 13.14 4.50 -0.28
CA LYS A 79 14.51 4.00 -0.02
C LYS A 79 14.95 4.33 1.39
N GLU A 80 14.63 5.52 1.86
CA GLU A 80 14.87 6.01 3.21
C GLU A 80 14.02 5.23 4.20
N MET A 81 12.76 4.91 3.86
CA MET A 81 11.90 4.02 4.64
C MET A 81 12.56 2.64 4.84
N VAL A 82 13.15 2.06 3.79
CA VAL A 82 13.86 0.78 3.88
C VAL A 82 15.14 0.93 4.70
N ALA A 83 15.89 2.00 4.51
CA ALA A 83 17.12 2.26 5.27
C ALA A 83 16.85 2.47 6.77
N ALA A 84 15.71 3.07 7.13
CA ALA A 84 15.29 3.25 8.53
C ALA A 84 14.86 1.94 9.21
N MET A 85 14.45 0.94 8.43
CA MET A 85 14.14 -0.43 8.89
C MET A 85 15.39 -1.32 8.87
N ASP A 86 16.53 -0.81 9.32
CA ASP A 86 17.84 -1.48 9.24
C ASP A 86 17.93 -2.82 9.99
N ASP A 87 17.13 -2.99 11.04
CA ASP A 87 17.03 -4.21 11.84
C ASP A 87 15.83 -5.09 11.48
N CYS A 88 15.04 -4.72 10.47
CA CYS A 88 13.87 -5.46 10.02
C CYS A 88 14.06 -5.96 8.58
N PRO A 89 13.60 -7.18 8.22
CA PRO A 89 13.58 -7.62 6.83
C PRO A 89 12.71 -6.67 5.97
N ALA A 90 13.35 -5.76 5.25
CA ALA A 90 12.67 -4.77 4.43
C ALA A 90 13.31 -4.60 3.05
N ARG A 91 12.49 -4.31 2.03
CA ARG A 91 12.99 -3.97 0.69
C ARG A 91 11.94 -3.21 -0.10
N VAL A 92 12.38 -2.40 -1.07
CA VAL A 92 11.45 -1.75 -2.00
C VAL A 92 10.83 -2.81 -2.92
N SER A 93 9.51 -2.74 -3.09
CA SER A 93 8.76 -3.54 -4.07
C SER A 93 8.45 -2.72 -5.32
N ASN A 94 8.44 -3.37 -6.47
CA ASN A 94 8.12 -2.76 -7.77
C ASN A 94 6.74 -3.19 -8.30
N THR A 95 5.92 -3.86 -7.47
CA THR A 95 4.54 -4.18 -7.80
C THR A 95 3.71 -4.32 -6.53
N ALA A 96 2.62 -3.57 -6.46
CA ALA A 96 1.59 -3.71 -5.42
C ALA A 96 0.57 -4.81 -5.75
N GLY A 97 0.79 -5.60 -6.82
CA GLY A 97 -0.20 -6.48 -7.43
C GLY A 97 -1.20 -5.69 -8.29
N THR A 98 -2.37 -6.28 -8.53
CA THR A 98 -3.46 -5.71 -9.35
C THR A 98 -4.81 -5.71 -8.62
N PHE A 99 -4.79 -6.03 -7.32
CA PHE A 99 -5.96 -6.08 -6.45
C PHE A 99 -6.23 -4.73 -5.78
N VAL A 100 -7.07 -4.72 -4.73
CA VAL A 100 -7.51 -3.50 -4.02
C VAL A 100 -6.33 -2.65 -3.50
N CYS A 101 -5.21 -3.25 -3.08
CA CYS A 101 -4.03 -2.52 -2.62
C CYS A 101 -3.44 -1.62 -3.72
N ASN A 102 -3.27 -2.17 -4.93
CA ASN A 102 -2.81 -1.41 -6.09
C ASN A 102 -3.82 -0.34 -6.51
N GLN A 103 -5.12 -0.71 -6.55
CA GLN A 103 -6.18 0.24 -6.89
C GLN A 103 -6.20 1.45 -5.94
N LEU A 104 -6.05 1.20 -4.65
CA LEU A 104 -6.00 2.26 -3.64
C LEU A 104 -4.78 3.15 -3.83
N LEU A 105 -3.58 2.57 -3.96
CA LEU A 105 -2.35 3.34 -4.16
C LEU A 105 -2.43 4.18 -5.44
N TYR A 106 -2.85 3.58 -6.56
CA TYR A 106 -3.00 4.29 -7.83
C TYR A 106 -4.01 5.44 -7.69
N GLY A 107 -5.18 5.17 -7.12
CA GLY A 107 -6.23 6.16 -6.96
C GLY A 107 -5.82 7.35 -6.09
N LEU A 108 -5.07 7.10 -5.01
CA LEU A 108 -4.55 8.18 -4.15
C LEU A 108 -3.51 9.02 -4.89
N LEU A 109 -2.56 8.38 -5.57
CA LEU A 109 -1.54 9.09 -6.35
C LEU A 109 -2.16 9.91 -7.48
N HIS A 110 -3.22 9.40 -8.11
CA HIS A 110 -3.96 10.12 -9.12
C HIS A 110 -4.74 11.31 -8.55
N HIS A 111 -5.48 11.11 -7.44
CA HIS A 111 -6.29 12.16 -6.81
C HIS A 111 -5.45 13.34 -6.30
N PHE A 112 -4.32 13.03 -5.67
CA PHE A 112 -3.41 14.03 -5.11
C PHE A 112 -2.31 14.48 -6.08
N ALA A 113 -2.38 14.08 -7.36
CA ALA A 113 -1.42 14.50 -8.37
C ALA A 113 -1.44 16.04 -8.51
N GLY A 114 -0.27 16.66 -8.37
CA GLY A 114 -0.12 18.12 -8.42
C GLY A 114 -0.43 18.85 -7.10
N THR A 115 -0.66 18.10 -6.01
CA THR A 115 -0.74 18.65 -4.65
C THR A 115 0.53 18.32 -3.86
N GLU A 116 0.69 18.94 -2.69
CA GLU A 116 1.79 18.64 -1.76
C GLU A 116 1.56 17.37 -0.93
N VAL A 117 0.37 16.77 -0.98
CA VAL A 117 0.04 15.57 -0.20
C VAL A 117 0.78 14.37 -0.77
N ARG A 118 1.66 13.77 0.03
CA ARG A 118 2.39 12.56 -0.36
C ARG A 118 1.56 11.31 -0.12
N ALA A 119 1.71 10.29 -0.96
CA ALA A 119 0.98 9.04 -0.86
C ALA A 119 1.87 7.84 -1.18
N GLY A 120 1.67 6.76 -0.42
CA GLY A 120 2.34 5.50 -0.67
C GLY A 120 1.70 4.33 0.05
N PHE A 121 2.24 3.15 -0.22
CA PHE A 121 1.73 1.90 0.29
C PHE A 121 2.88 1.04 0.83
N VAL A 122 2.64 0.34 1.94
CA VAL A 122 3.58 -0.64 2.48
C VAL A 122 2.86 -1.96 2.64
N HIS A 123 3.36 -2.99 1.97
CA HIS A 123 2.91 -4.35 2.22
C HIS A 123 3.66 -4.98 3.39
N VAL A 124 2.94 -5.66 4.27
CA VAL A 124 3.49 -6.46 5.38
C VAL A 124 3.27 -7.95 5.11
N PRO A 125 4.13 -8.84 5.64
CA PRO A 125 3.94 -10.29 5.50
C PRO A 125 2.77 -10.79 6.36
N TYR A 126 2.59 -12.12 6.40
CA TYR A 126 1.77 -12.71 7.45
C TYR A 126 2.41 -12.49 8.82
N ILE A 127 1.58 -12.33 9.85
CA ILE A 127 2.05 -12.43 11.24
C ILE A 127 1.95 -13.86 11.73
N GLU A 128 2.80 -14.24 12.68
CA GLU A 128 2.87 -15.60 13.21
C GLU A 128 1.52 -16.10 13.77
N GLU A 129 0.71 -15.21 14.34
CA GLU A 129 -0.62 -15.50 14.88
C GLU A 129 -1.63 -15.96 13.81
N GLN A 130 -1.37 -15.69 12.53
CA GLN A 130 -2.21 -16.19 11.43
C GLN A 130 -1.94 -17.64 11.06
N ASN A 131 -0.89 -18.26 11.64
CA ASN A 131 -0.54 -19.67 11.55
C ASN A 131 -0.59 -20.23 10.12
N LYS A 132 0.09 -19.56 9.20
CA LYS A 132 0.21 -19.97 7.79
C LYS A 132 1.49 -20.78 7.60
N ALA A 133 1.52 -22.01 8.12
CA ALA A 133 2.72 -22.85 8.23
C ALA A 133 3.61 -22.93 6.96
N ASP A 134 3.02 -22.91 5.77
CA ASP A 134 3.76 -22.98 4.49
C ASP A 134 4.15 -21.62 3.89
N LYS A 135 3.95 -20.53 4.64
CA LYS A 135 4.19 -19.16 4.18
C LYS A 135 5.14 -18.45 5.15
N PRO A 136 5.97 -17.52 4.64
CA PRO A 136 6.75 -16.69 5.52
C PRO A 136 5.87 -15.84 6.43
N MET A 137 6.31 -15.70 7.67
CA MET A 137 5.66 -14.93 8.71
C MET A 137 6.72 -14.08 9.44
N MET A 138 6.28 -13.04 10.12
CA MET A 138 7.08 -12.24 11.06
C MET A 138 6.32 -12.06 12.37
N ALA A 139 7.02 -11.87 13.47
CA ALA A 139 6.35 -11.56 14.73
C ALA A 139 5.62 -10.20 14.60
N LEU A 140 4.42 -10.08 15.17
CA LEU A 140 3.65 -8.83 15.12
C LEU A 140 4.47 -7.64 15.66
N ALA A 141 5.26 -7.86 16.72
CA ALA A 141 6.12 -6.85 17.30
C ALA A 141 7.17 -6.31 16.31
N GLU A 142 7.78 -7.19 15.51
CA GLU A 142 8.75 -6.79 14.47
C GLU A 142 8.07 -6.00 13.34
N VAL A 143 6.87 -6.43 12.93
CA VAL A 143 6.08 -5.69 11.92
C VAL A 143 5.75 -4.29 12.43
N VAL A 144 5.29 -4.17 13.68
CA VAL A 144 4.94 -2.88 14.28
C VAL A 144 6.17 -1.96 14.37
N GLU A 145 7.31 -2.48 14.82
CA GLU A 145 8.54 -1.69 14.94
C GLU A 145 9.07 -1.23 13.57
N GLY A 146 9.09 -2.14 12.58
CA GLY A 146 9.48 -1.78 11.22
C GLY A 146 8.58 -0.70 10.61
N ILE A 147 7.26 -0.80 10.80
CA ILE A 147 6.34 0.24 10.31
C ILE A 147 6.57 1.58 11.03
N LYS A 148 6.80 1.60 12.35
CA LYS A 148 7.11 2.86 13.06
C LYS A 148 8.34 3.55 12.48
N ARG A 149 9.41 2.80 12.22
CA ARG A 149 10.65 3.30 11.62
C ARG A 149 10.43 3.82 10.20
N ALA A 150 9.66 3.09 9.39
CA ALA A 150 9.28 3.55 8.06
C ALA A 150 8.50 4.88 8.11
N LEU A 151 7.59 5.04 9.08
CA LEU A 151 6.82 6.29 9.25
C LEU A 151 7.70 7.46 9.71
N TRP A 152 8.71 7.23 10.55
CA TRP A 152 9.68 8.27 10.91
C TRP A 152 10.44 8.81 9.69
N ALA A 153 10.83 7.93 8.76
CA ALA A 153 11.48 8.36 7.52
C ALA A 153 10.57 9.28 6.65
N VAL A 154 9.25 9.02 6.65
CA VAL A 154 8.28 9.89 5.94
C VAL A 154 8.20 11.27 6.58
N GLN A 155 8.19 11.35 7.91
CA GLN A 155 8.11 12.64 8.62
C GLN A 155 9.39 13.49 8.48
N ALA A 156 10.55 12.85 8.37
CA ALA A 156 11.83 13.54 8.27
C ALA A 156 12.18 14.03 6.85
N SER A 157 11.37 13.68 5.85
CA SER A 157 11.61 13.97 4.43
C SER A 157 10.67 15.03 3.89
#